data_AF-A0A835Y834-F1
#
_entry.id   AF-A0A835Y834-F1
#
_cell.length_a   1.000
_cell.length_b   1.000
_cell.length_c   1.000
_cell.angle_alpha   90.00
_cell.angle_beta   90.00
_cell.angle_gamma   90.00
#
_symmetry.space_group_name_H-M   'P 1'
#
loop_
_entity.id
_entity.type
_entity.pdbx_description
1 polymer ?
#
loop_
_entity_poly.entity_id
_entity_poly.type
_entity_poly.pdbx_seq_one_letter_code
_entity_poly.pdbx_strand_id
1 'polypeptide(L)'
;MSSDDEAMEGRQTRSTRRVMRVDLSKMDTASLHRYRKYYKLGDAPATATKEELLPSVSRHFAQQVVDEEETLLKFILAVQKHNRQAKAQKQQVLAFQAQQAQQQAQAYQNHLHQVQLLQQQFRAPGTVPAHMPALVASGRVPALPLAVKPRR
;
A
#
# COMPACT_ATOMS: atom_id res chain seq x y z
N MET A 1 -6.08 37.78 -68.68
CA MET A 1 -4.90 37.82 -67.81
C MET A 1 -5.35 38.17 -66.41
N SER A 2 -5.36 37.18 -65.51
CA SER A 2 -5.05 37.33 -64.08
C SER A 2 -4.90 35.91 -63.54
N SER A 3 -3.67 35.55 -63.20
CA SER A 3 -3.29 34.22 -62.71
C SER A 3 -3.17 34.31 -61.20
N ASP A 4 -4.10 33.68 -60.48
CA ASP A 4 -3.99 33.45 -59.04
C ASP A 4 -3.65 31.96 -58.82
N ASP A 5 -2.35 31.66 -58.92
CA ASP A 5 -1.74 30.38 -58.55
C ASP A 5 -1.46 30.37 -57.04
N GLU A 6 -2.47 30.04 -56.23
CA GLU A 6 -2.31 29.78 -54.79
C GLU A 6 -1.97 28.29 -54.57
N ALA A 7 -0.67 28.00 -54.58
CA ALA A 7 -0.12 26.71 -54.17
C ALA A 7 -0.23 26.53 -52.65
N MET A 8 -1.29 25.87 -52.19
CA MET A 8 -1.40 25.35 -50.82
C MET A 8 -1.48 23.81 -50.86
N GLU A 9 -0.37 23.18 -51.26
CA GLU A 9 -0.19 21.75 -51.03
C GLU A 9 0.13 21.56 -49.54
N GLY A 10 -0.90 21.14 -48.81
CA GLY A 10 -0.90 21.02 -47.36
C GLY A 10 0.32 20.24 -46.88
N ARG A 11 1.10 20.90 -46.01
CA ARG A 11 2.11 20.25 -45.16
C ARG A 11 1.41 19.17 -44.35
N GLN A 12 1.36 17.96 -44.92
CA GLN A 12 0.96 16.76 -44.21
C GLN A 12 1.98 16.55 -43.11
N THR A 13 1.69 17.11 -41.94
CA THR A 13 2.33 16.75 -40.69
C THR A 13 1.96 15.30 -40.45
N ARG A 14 2.73 14.38 -41.03
CA ARG A 14 2.70 12.95 -40.74
C ARG A 14 3.13 12.82 -39.28
N SER A 15 2.18 13.04 -38.38
CA SER A 15 2.33 12.74 -36.97
C SER A 15 2.48 11.23 -36.91
N THR A 16 3.71 10.75 -36.89
CA THR A 16 4.09 9.35 -36.63
C THR A 16 3.78 8.96 -35.17
N ARG A 17 2.96 9.74 -34.47
CA ARG A 17 2.43 9.44 -33.16
C ARG A 17 1.64 8.15 -33.28
N ARG A 18 2.30 7.03 -33.00
CA ARG A 18 1.68 5.73 -32.81
C ARG A 18 0.44 5.97 -31.98
N VAL A 19 -0.73 5.69 -32.53
CA VAL A 19 -1.99 5.84 -31.81
C VAL A 19 -1.88 4.96 -30.57
N MET A 20 -1.73 5.60 -29.40
CA MET A 20 -1.65 4.88 -28.14
C MET A 20 -3.02 4.27 -27.89
N ARG A 21 -3.18 3.00 -28.26
CA ARG A 21 -4.40 2.23 -28.00
C ARG A 21 -4.33 1.65 -26.60
N VAL A 22 -5.43 1.78 -25.85
CA VAL A 22 -5.59 1.15 -24.54
C VAL A 22 -5.74 -0.35 -24.74
N ASP A 23 -4.89 -1.13 -24.07
CA ASP A 23 -4.95 -2.58 -24.07
C ASP A 23 -5.79 -3.09 -22.89
N LEU A 24 -7.06 -3.37 -23.16
CA LEU A 24 -8.02 -3.85 -22.17
C LEU A 24 -7.79 -5.32 -21.76
N SER A 25 -6.98 -6.07 -22.51
CA SER A 25 -6.63 -7.46 -22.15
C SER A 25 -5.79 -7.52 -20.86
N LYS A 26 -5.18 -6.41 -20.45
CA LYS A 26 -4.41 -6.30 -19.19
C LYS A 26 -5.31 -6.15 -17.96
N MET A 27 -6.60 -5.88 -18.13
CA MET A 27 -7.53 -5.80 -17.01
C MET A 27 -7.85 -7.19 -16.46
N ASP A 28 -8.05 -7.28 -15.15
CA ASP A 28 -8.55 -8.49 -14.50
C ASP A 28 -10.04 -8.71 -14.81
N THR A 29 -10.47 -9.97 -14.76
CA THR A 29 -11.85 -10.36 -15.07
C THR A 29 -12.86 -9.62 -14.19
N ALA A 30 -12.54 -9.38 -12.91
CA ALA A 30 -13.45 -8.67 -12.01
C ALA A 30 -13.62 -7.19 -12.41
N SER A 31 -12.58 -6.51 -12.86
CA SER A 31 -12.70 -5.15 -13.42
C SER A 31 -13.56 -5.12 -14.69
N LEU A 32 -13.42 -6.09 -15.58
CA LEU A 32 -14.27 -6.19 -16.79
C LEU A 32 -15.74 -6.41 -16.43
N HIS A 33 -16.04 -7.27 -15.44
CA HIS A 33 -17.40 -7.43 -14.92
C HIS A 33 -17.95 -6.14 -14.29
N ARG A 34 -17.15 -5.42 -13.50
CA ARG A 34 -17.55 -4.12 -12.93
C ARG A 34 -17.90 -3.13 -14.04
N TYR A 35 -17.06 -3.03 -15.07
CA TYR A 35 -17.32 -2.17 -16.22
C TYR A 35 -18.63 -2.56 -16.92
N ARG A 36 -18.79 -3.85 -17.26
CA ARG A 36 -20.01 -4.37 -17.86
C ARG A 36 -21.25 -4.04 -17.04
N LYS A 37 -21.22 -4.26 -15.72
CA LYS A 37 -22.35 -4.01 -14.83
C LYS A 37 -22.70 -2.53 -14.77
N TYR A 38 -21.69 -1.66 -14.69
CA TYR A 38 -21.87 -0.21 -14.60
C TYR A 38 -22.52 0.36 -15.87
N TYR A 39 -22.00 -0.03 -17.04
CA TYR A 39 -22.50 0.43 -18.34
C TYR A 39 -23.63 -0.45 -18.92
N LYS A 40 -24.06 -1.47 -18.18
CA LYS A 40 -25.15 -2.39 -18.55
C LYS A 40 -24.97 -2.99 -19.95
N LEU A 41 -23.76 -3.49 -20.25
CA LEU A 41 -23.49 -4.13 -21.54
C LEU A 41 -24.26 -5.44 -21.66
N GLY A 42 -25.29 -5.46 -22.52
CA GLY A 42 -26.23 -6.58 -22.69
C GLY A 42 -25.65 -7.77 -23.45
N ASP A 43 -24.51 -7.59 -24.11
CA ASP A 43 -23.98 -8.53 -25.11
C ASP A 43 -23.30 -9.77 -24.51
N ALA A 44 -23.12 -9.84 -23.19
CA ALA A 44 -22.45 -10.96 -22.51
C ALA A 44 -23.23 -11.38 -21.25
N PRO A 45 -23.25 -12.66 -20.84
CA PRO A 45 -23.90 -13.09 -19.59
C PRO A 45 -23.13 -12.66 -18.32
N ALA A 46 -23.77 -12.76 -17.15
CA ALA A 46 -23.13 -12.48 -15.84
C ALA A 46 -21.92 -13.38 -15.55
N THR A 47 -21.94 -14.59 -16.10
CA THR A 47 -20.90 -15.61 -15.98
C THR A 47 -19.87 -15.57 -17.13
N ALA A 48 -19.90 -14.53 -17.96
CA ALA A 48 -19.01 -14.41 -19.10
C ALA A 48 -17.54 -14.43 -18.68
N THR A 49 -16.74 -15.17 -19.46
CA THR A 49 -15.28 -15.22 -19.33
C THR A 49 -14.65 -13.91 -19.78
N LYS A 50 -13.35 -13.74 -19.49
CA LYS A 50 -12.60 -12.53 -19.84
C LYS A 50 -12.63 -12.27 -21.35
N GLU A 51 -12.47 -13.34 -22.13
CA GLU A 51 -12.41 -13.38 -23.57
C GLU A 51 -13.75 -12.98 -24.20
N GLU A 52 -14.87 -13.37 -23.57
CA GLU A 52 -16.22 -13.00 -23.98
C GLU A 52 -16.56 -11.55 -23.63
N LEU A 53 -16.01 -11.00 -22.54
CA LEU A 53 -16.23 -9.61 -22.13
C LEU A 53 -15.46 -8.61 -22.99
N LEU A 54 -14.25 -8.97 -23.43
CA LEU A 54 -13.33 -8.04 -24.08
C LEU A 54 -13.90 -7.35 -25.34
N PRO A 55 -14.55 -8.04 -26.29
CA PRO A 55 -15.10 -7.40 -27.48
C PRO A 55 -16.15 -6.34 -27.14
N SER A 56 -17.08 -6.66 -26.23
CA SER A 56 -18.16 -5.75 -25.82
C SER A 56 -17.61 -4.53 -25.07
N VAL A 57 -16.70 -4.75 -24.12
CA VAL A 57 -16.06 -3.66 -23.36
C VAL A 57 -15.21 -2.79 -24.27
N SER A 58 -14.44 -3.37 -25.20
CA SER A 58 -13.57 -2.62 -26.11
C SER A 58 -14.39 -1.75 -27.07
N ARG A 59 -15.46 -2.31 -27.66
CA ARG A 59 -16.36 -1.57 -28.54
C ARG A 59 -17.02 -0.40 -27.80
N HIS A 60 -17.57 -0.66 -26.61
CA HIS A 60 -18.21 0.38 -25.81
C HIS A 60 -17.21 1.47 -25.40
N PHE A 61 -16.02 1.09 -24.91
CA PHE A 61 -14.97 2.03 -24.51
C PHE A 61 -14.53 2.94 -25.66
N ALA A 62 -14.36 2.39 -26.86
CA ALA A 62 -13.99 3.17 -28.04
C ALA A 62 -15.07 4.15 -28.51
N GLN A 63 -16.34 3.91 -28.15
CA GLN A 63 -17.48 4.76 -28.48
C GLN A 63 -17.86 5.74 -27.36
N GLN A 64 -17.16 5.71 -26.22
CA GLN A 64 -17.43 6.64 -25.13
C GLN A 64 -17.09 8.07 -25.54
N VAL A 65 -18.06 8.95 -25.35
CA VAL A 65 -17.89 10.39 -25.42
C VAL A 65 -17.87 10.91 -23.99
N VAL A 66 -16.85 11.71 -23.66
CA VAL A 66 -16.68 12.28 -22.33
C VAL A 66 -16.59 13.80 -22.42
N ASP A 67 -17.15 14.48 -21.44
CA ASP A 67 -16.87 15.89 -21.19
C ASP A 67 -15.50 15.98 -20.52
N GLU A 68 -14.54 16.62 -21.18
CA GLU A 68 -13.16 16.70 -20.69
C GLU A 68 -13.05 17.48 -19.37
N GLU A 69 -13.74 18.62 -19.27
CA GLU A 69 -13.66 19.48 -18.08
C GLU A 69 -14.27 18.75 -16.88
N GLU A 70 -15.47 18.19 -17.06
CA GLU A 70 -16.14 17.45 -16.00
C GLU A 70 -15.34 16.20 -15.57
N THR A 71 -14.76 15.50 -16.53
CA THR A 71 -13.97 14.29 -16.28
C THR A 71 -12.70 14.61 -15.50
N LEU A 72 -11.96 15.65 -15.88
CA LEU A 72 -10.75 16.07 -15.19
C LEU A 72 -11.06 16.53 -13.76
N LEU A 73 -12.12 17.30 -13.56
CA LEU A 73 -12.53 17.75 -12.23
C LEU A 73 -12.90 16.55 -11.33
N LYS A 74 -13.74 15.63 -11.82
CA LYS A 74 -14.13 14.41 -11.09
C LYS A 74 -12.91 13.57 -10.74
N PHE A 75 -11.97 13.42 -11.68
CA PHE A 75 -10.73 12.67 -11.46
C PHE A 75 -9.88 13.26 -10.34
N ILE A 76 -9.62 14.57 -10.37
CA ILE A 76 -8.83 15.25 -9.34
C ILE A 76 -9.47 15.08 -7.96
N LEU A 77 -10.79 15.30 -7.87
CA LEU A 77 -11.53 15.15 -6.61
C LEU A 77 -11.46 13.70 -6.08
N ALA A 78 -11.59 12.71 -6.96
CA ALA A 78 -11.48 11.30 -6.60
C ALA A 78 -10.09 10.94 -6.07
N VAL A 79 -9.02 11.40 -6.74
CA VAL A 79 -7.62 11.18 -6.31
C VAL A 79 -7.37 11.84 -4.95
N GLN A 80 -7.80 13.09 -4.77
CA GLN A 80 -7.67 13.77 -3.48
C GLN A 80 -8.39 13.02 -2.36
N LYS A 81 -9.62 12.56 -2.61
CA LYS A 81 -10.39 11.75 -1.64
C LYS A 81 -9.65 10.46 -1.30
N HIS A 82 -9.16 9.73 -2.30
CA HIS A 82 -8.41 8.50 -2.11
C HIS A 82 -7.15 8.73 -1.26
N ASN A 83 -6.37 9.77 -1.57
CA ASN A 83 -5.15 10.10 -0.83
C ASN A 83 -5.42 10.49 0.63
N ARG A 84 -6.52 11.21 0.90
CA ARG A 84 -6.94 11.52 2.27
C ARG A 84 -7.29 10.24 3.03
N GLN A 85 -8.04 9.32 2.41
CA GLN A 85 -8.41 8.05 3.02
C GLN A 85 -7.19 7.16 3.29
N ALA A 86 -6.26 7.04 2.34
CA ALA A 86 -5.03 6.28 2.51
C ALA A 86 -4.17 6.83 3.67
N LYS A 87 -4.06 8.16 3.79
CA LYS A 87 -3.37 8.82 4.92
C LYS A 87 -4.04 8.51 6.25
N ALA A 88 -5.37 8.61 6.31
CA ALA A 88 -6.13 8.31 7.53
C ALA A 88 -5.96 6.85 7.96
N GLN A 89 -6.05 5.89 7.02
CA GLN A 89 -5.82 4.48 7.30
C GLN A 89 -4.40 4.22 7.81
N LYS A 90 -3.39 4.81 7.16
CA LYS A 90 -1.99 4.70 7.62
C LYS A 90 -1.81 5.27 9.03
N GLN A 91 -2.42 6.41 9.34
CA GLN A 91 -2.36 7.00 10.68
C GLN A 91 -3.03 6.11 11.73
N GLN A 92 -4.16 5.48 11.41
CA GLN A 92 -4.82 4.52 12.30
C GLN A 92 -3.93 3.31 12.60
N VAL A 93 -3.30 2.73 11.58
CA VAL A 93 -2.37 1.61 11.76
C VAL A 93 -1.16 2.01 12.61
N LEU A 94 -0.58 3.18 12.36
CA LEU A 94 0.55 3.69 13.14
C LEU A 94 0.18 3.98 14.60
N ALA A 95 -1.00 4.57 14.83
CA ALA A 95 -1.49 4.84 16.18
C ALA A 95 -1.69 3.54 16.97
N PHE A 96 -2.30 2.53 16.33
CA PHE A 96 -2.48 1.21 16.94
C PHE A 96 -1.13 0.55 17.28
N GLN A 97 -0.17 0.61 16.37
CA GLN A 97 1.17 0.06 16.60
C GLN A 97 1.92 0.81 17.71
N ALA A 98 1.84 2.14 17.75
CA ALA A 98 2.45 2.95 18.80
C ALA A 98 1.85 2.62 20.18
N GLN A 99 0.54 2.42 20.26
CA GLN A 99 -0.13 2.02 21.49
C GLN A 99 0.34 0.64 21.96
N GLN A 100 0.50 -0.33 21.06
CA GLN A 100 1.03 -1.64 21.40
C GLN A 100 2.47 -1.56 21.91
N ALA A 101 3.33 -0.78 21.26
CA ALA A 101 4.72 -0.59 21.68
C ALA A 101 4.81 0.04 23.08
N GLN A 102 3.94 1.00 23.39
CA GLN A 102 3.85 1.61 24.72
C GLN A 102 3.45 0.60 25.79
N GLN A 103 2.47 -0.27 25.53
CA GLN A 103 2.07 -1.32 26.47
C GLN A 103 3.22 -2.30 26.73
N GLN A 104 3.96 -2.69 25.69
CA GLN A 104 5.14 -3.56 25.84
C GLN A 104 6.24 -2.88 26.68
N ALA A 105 6.52 -1.60 26.42
CA ALA A 105 7.50 -0.85 27.19
C ALA A 105 7.09 -0.73 28.67
N GLN A 106 5.81 -0.47 28.96
CA GLN A 106 5.29 -0.43 30.33
C GLN A 106 5.40 -1.80 31.02
N ALA A 107 5.04 -2.88 30.33
CA ALA A 107 5.18 -4.23 30.87
C ALA A 107 6.64 -4.57 31.21
N TYR A 108 7.58 -4.16 30.35
CA TYR A 108 9.00 -4.32 30.61
C TYR A 108 9.48 -3.53 31.84
N GLN A 109 9.07 -2.27 31.97
CA GLN A 109 9.40 -1.44 33.13
C GLN A 109 8.83 -2.03 34.43
N ASN A 110 7.57 -2.49 34.41
CA ASN A 110 6.94 -3.15 35.54
C ASN A 110 7.69 -4.42 35.95
N HIS A 111 8.15 -5.20 34.96
CA HIS A 111 8.94 -6.40 35.21
C HIS A 111 10.30 -6.06 35.86
N LEU A 112 11.03 -5.07 35.33
CA LEU A 112 12.30 -4.63 35.93
C LEU A 112 12.12 -4.16 37.37
N HIS A 113 11.06 -3.39 37.64
CA HIS A 113 10.74 -2.94 38.99
C HIS A 113 10.51 -4.12 39.93
N GLN A 114 9.75 -5.13 39.50
CA GLN A 114 9.50 -6.35 40.27
C GLN A 114 10.81 -7.11 40.56
N VAL A 115 11.70 -7.25 39.57
CA VAL A 115 13.02 -7.86 39.76
C VAL A 115 13.85 -7.08 40.79
N GLN A 116 13.77 -5.75 40.78
CA GLN A 116 14.49 -4.91 41.73
C GLN A 116 13.95 -5.05 43.17
N LEU A 117 12.64 -5.15 43.34
CA LEU A 117 12.04 -5.46 44.65
C LEU A 117 12.50 -6.83 45.16
N LEU A 118 12.53 -7.85 44.29
CA LEU A 118 13.02 -9.19 44.65
C LEU A 118 14.47 -9.13 45.13
N GLN A 119 15.35 -8.44 44.39
CA GLN A 119 16.77 -8.31 44.76
C GLN A 119 16.96 -7.63 46.13
N GLN A 120 16.12 -6.65 46.50
CA GLN A 120 16.21 -5.99 47.80
C GLN A 120 15.84 -6.92 48.97
N GLN A 121 14.89 -7.84 48.78
CA GLN A 121 14.54 -8.82 49.82
C GLN A 121 15.70 -9.76 50.17
N PHE A 122 16.56 -10.07 49.20
CA PHE A 122 17.75 -10.91 49.40
C PHE A 122 19.02 -10.12 49.76
N ARG A 123 18.94 -8.79 49.94
CA ARG A 123 20.09 -7.89 50.21
C ARG A 123 20.09 -7.35 51.65
N ALA A 124 19.85 -8.20 52.65
CA ALA A 124 20.01 -7.82 54.06
C ALA A 124 21.51 -7.67 54.43
N PRO A 125 21.91 -6.64 55.20
CA PRO A 125 23.26 -6.58 55.76
C PRO A 125 23.38 -7.54 56.95
N GLY A 126 24.28 -8.51 56.82
CA GLY A 126 24.86 -9.20 57.97
C GLY A 126 24.04 -10.37 58.53
N THR A 127 24.29 -11.56 58.00
CA THR A 127 24.73 -12.66 58.87
C THR A 127 25.63 -13.54 58.03
N VAL A 128 26.94 -13.40 58.23
CA VAL A 128 27.89 -14.45 57.83
C VAL A 128 27.76 -15.55 58.89
N PRO A 129 27.19 -16.74 58.59
CA PRO A 129 27.63 -17.91 59.30
C PRO A 129 29.09 -18.12 58.90
N ALA A 130 29.98 -17.95 59.87
CA ALA A 130 31.34 -18.45 59.75
C ALA A 130 31.29 -19.91 59.28
N HIS A 131 32.14 -20.24 58.31
CA HIS A 131 32.41 -21.56 57.74
C HIS A 131 31.71 -21.88 56.40
N MET A 132 32.39 -21.57 55.29
CA MET A 132 32.75 -22.53 54.21
C MET A 132 33.42 -21.80 53.00
N PRO A 133 34.24 -22.50 52.19
CA PRO A 133 35.35 -21.91 51.41
C PRO A 133 34.93 -21.31 50.07
N ALA A 134 35.82 -20.45 49.56
CA ALA A 134 35.73 -19.78 48.28
C ALA A 134 35.58 -20.75 47.09
N LEU A 135 34.53 -20.55 46.28
CA LEU A 135 34.47 -21.05 44.91
C LEU A 135 34.34 -19.88 43.93
N VAL A 136 35.52 -19.54 43.42
CA VAL A 136 35.89 -18.95 42.12
C VAL A 136 34.74 -18.62 41.17
N ALA A 137 34.81 -17.37 40.71
CA ALA A 137 34.06 -16.76 39.63
C ALA A 137 33.98 -17.62 38.36
N SER A 138 32.78 -17.70 37.78
CA SER A 138 32.63 -17.94 36.35
C SER A 138 31.57 -17.02 35.79
N GLY A 139 32.03 -15.90 35.23
CA GLY A 139 31.19 -14.98 34.47
C GLY A 139 30.68 -15.69 33.21
N ARG A 140 29.36 -15.78 33.09
CA ARG A 140 28.71 -16.13 31.82
C ARG A 140 27.65 -15.08 31.52
N VAL A 141 28.05 -14.14 30.67
CA VAL A 141 27.19 -13.10 30.11
C VAL A 141 26.12 -13.78 29.24
N PRO A 142 24.82 -13.56 29.45
CA PRO A 142 23.82 -14.02 28.49
C PRO A 142 23.90 -13.15 27.23
N ALA A 143 24.14 -13.81 26.10
CA ALA A 143 24.22 -13.21 24.78
C ALA A 143 22.89 -12.53 24.40
N LEU A 144 23.02 -11.28 23.90
CA LEU A 144 21.94 -10.52 23.27
C LEU A 144 21.37 -11.27 22.05
N PRO A 145 20.04 -11.40 21.88
CA PRO A 145 19.49 -11.86 20.63
C PRO A 145 19.62 -10.77 19.56
N LEU A 146 20.36 -11.09 18.51
CA LEU A 146 20.59 -10.25 17.34
C LEU A 146 19.27 -9.88 16.65
N ALA A 147 19.16 -8.60 16.31
CA ALA A 147 18.08 -8.02 15.54
C ALA A 147 17.94 -8.72 14.17
N VAL A 148 16.77 -9.32 13.93
CA VAL A 148 16.37 -9.84 12.61
C VAL A 148 16.00 -8.65 11.74
N LYS A 149 16.79 -8.40 10.69
CA LYS A 149 16.47 -7.42 9.64
C LYS A 149 15.30 -7.93 8.77
N PRO A 150 14.38 -7.05 8.35
CA PRO A 150 13.33 -7.42 7.40
C PRO A 150 13.92 -7.64 6.01
N ARG A 151 13.59 -8.77 5.38
CA ARG A 151 13.84 -9.00 3.95
C ARG A 151 12.93 -8.07 3.13
N ARG A 152 13.55 -7.39 2.16
CA ARG A 152 12.85 -6.70 1.07
C ARG A 152 12.16 -7.68 0.16
#